data_AF-A0A800DNY7-F1
#
_entry.id   AF-A0A800DNY7-F1
#
_cell.length_a   1.000
_cell.length_b   1.000
_cell.length_c   1.000
_cell.angle_alpha   90.00
_cell.angle_beta   90.00
_cell.angle_gamma   90.00
#
_symmetry.space_group_name_H-M   'P 1'
#
loop_
_entity.id
_entity.type
_entity.pdbx_description
1 polymer ?
#
loop_
_entity_poly.entity_id
_entity_poly.type
_entity_poly.pdbx_seq_one_letter_code
_entity_poly.pdbx_strand_id
1 'polypeptide(L)'
;MKPAKNVEVGKTASVGANIENPKGRPLQINWHVERGNITSASESSAAGIYTAPLEPGPDSITLEVRSGGKLIASKVAAINVTGAAGVMVPPTTTDAKSSQWPTLQAPIDVTAYYIPSGFMGDGEQITLNDAYREDPHSPPICTKITYKIGPKGWGGFYYQYPEHNWGDLPGYSIQGAKKVTFWAKGLEGDEVVEFKAGGIRDFTKKHQDSFLVSLGRVALTRTWKQYEIDLSGQDLSKVIGAFVWVASRAANPKGHLTFYLDDIRYE
;
A
#
# COMPACT_ATOMS: atom_id res chain seq x y z
N MET A 1 18.47 23.61 14.61
CA MET A 1 17.72 22.42 14.20
C MET A 1 17.70 22.32 12.69
N LYS A 2 18.09 21.17 12.14
CA LYS A 2 18.05 20.86 10.70
C LYS A 2 17.56 19.42 10.53
N PRO A 3 16.25 19.16 10.44
CA PRO A 3 15.76 17.84 10.10
C PRO A 3 16.01 17.54 8.62
N ALA A 4 15.88 16.27 8.23
CA ALA A 4 15.66 15.91 6.84
C ALA A 4 14.45 16.68 6.29
N LYS A 5 14.52 17.20 5.05
CA LYS A 5 13.39 17.97 4.47
C LYS A 5 12.20 17.08 4.13
N ASN A 6 12.47 15.84 3.73
CA ASN A 6 11.49 14.86 3.30
C ASN A 6 11.78 13.52 3.98
N VAL A 7 10.76 12.82 4.46
CA VAL A 7 10.85 11.48 5.07
C VAL A 7 9.65 10.67 4.59
N GLU A 8 9.88 9.46 4.11
CA GLU A 8 8.77 8.64 3.64
C GLU A 8 7.92 8.14 4.81
N VAL A 9 6.62 7.91 4.57
CA VAL A 9 5.69 7.32 5.54
C VAL A 9 6.28 6.08 6.21
N GLY A 10 6.15 6.01 7.54
CA GLY A 10 6.67 4.91 8.35
C GLY A 10 8.20 4.74 8.39
N LYS A 11 8.98 5.59 7.70
CA LYS A 11 10.45 5.60 7.80
C LYS A 11 10.92 6.49 8.95
N THR A 12 12.18 6.30 9.33
CA THR A 12 12.82 7.11 10.36
C THR A 12 13.83 8.09 9.77
N ALA A 13 14.01 9.22 10.44
CA ALA A 13 15.02 10.21 10.11
C ALA A 13 15.71 10.73 11.37
N SER A 14 17.02 10.95 11.29
CA SER A 14 17.76 11.61 12.36
C SER A 14 17.45 13.10 12.38
N VAL A 15 17.18 13.65 13.56
CA VAL A 15 17.04 15.08 13.79
C VAL A 15 18.04 15.54 14.84
N GLY A 16 18.68 16.67 14.58
CA GLY A 16 19.68 17.24 15.48
C GLY A 16 19.57 18.76 15.58
N ALA A 17 19.98 19.28 16.74
CA ALA A 17 20.12 20.71 16.97
C ALA A 17 21.48 21.03 17.59
N ASN A 18 22.14 22.07 17.06
CA ASN A 18 23.24 22.70 17.76
C ASN A 18 22.67 23.64 18.82
N ILE A 19 23.05 23.41 20.08
CA ILE A 19 22.64 24.19 21.24
C ILE A 19 23.90 24.76 21.88
N GLU A 20 24.03 26.08 21.90
CA GLU A 20 25.11 26.76 22.60
C GLU A 20 24.74 26.93 24.08
N ASN A 21 25.58 26.41 24.98
CA ASN A 21 25.39 26.53 26.43
C ASN A 21 26.60 27.22 27.11
N PRO A 22 26.83 28.52 26.85
CA PRO A 22 28.01 29.23 27.34
C PRO A 22 28.05 29.36 28.87
N LYS A 23 26.92 29.19 29.55
CA LYS A 23 26.81 29.27 31.02
C LYS A 23 26.90 27.91 31.72
N GLY A 24 27.00 26.81 30.97
CA GLY A 24 27.17 25.45 31.51
C GLY A 24 26.04 24.96 32.42
N ARG A 25 24.85 25.59 32.38
CA ARG A 25 23.73 25.18 33.24
C ARG A 25 23.11 23.89 32.70
N PRO A 26 22.54 23.02 33.56
CA PRO A 26 21.78 21.86 33.11
C PRO A 26 20.65 22.28 32.18
N LEU A 27 20.52 21.56 31.07
CA LEU A 27 19.49 21.75 30.06
C LEU A 27 18.62 20.49 29.98
N GLN A 28 17.31 20.71 29.89
CA GLN A 28 16.33 19.71 29.53
C GLN A 28 15.85 19.99 28.11
N ILE A 29 15.82 18.96 27.28
CA ILE A 29 15.51 19.03 25.87
C ILE A 29 14.27 18.17 25.62
N ASN A 30 13.19 18.83 25.23
CA ASN A 30 11.92 18.17 24.94
C ASN A 30 11.67 18.23 23.44
N TRP A 31 11.38 17.06 22.88
CA TRP A 31 11.03 16.89 21.48
C TRP A 31 9.54 16.59 21.37
N HIS A 32 8.86 17.30 20.49
CA HIS A 32 7.45 17.09 20.20
C HIS A 32 7.21 17.07 18.69
N VAL A 33 6.23 16.30 18.26
CA VAL A 33 5.77 16.21 16.87
C VAL A 33 4.25 16.21 16.83
N GLU A 34 3.67 16.72 15.75
CA GLU A 34 2.20 16.84 15.64
C GLU A 34 1.54 15.52 15.19
N ARG A 35 2.20 14.78 14.29
CA ARG A 35 1.63 13.54 13.72
C ARG A 35 2.47 12.29 13.97
N GLY A 36 3.78 12.37 13.75
CA GLY A 36 4.67 11.23 13.88
C GLY A 36 4.99 10.86 15.32
N ASN A 37 6.14 10.22 15.52
CA ASN A 37 6.72 10.01 16.84
C ASN A 37 8.19 10.44 16.86
N ILE A 38 8.72 10.79 18.04
CA ILE A 38 10.14 11.12 18.21
C ILE A 38 10.69 10.48 19.47
N THR A 39 11.85 9.84 19.33
CA THR A 39 12.59 9.23 20.44
C THR A 39 13.94 9.91 20.58
N SER A 40 14.43 10.01 21.81
CA SER A 40 15.76 10.57 22.09
C SER A 40 16.47 9.70 23.13
N ALA A 41 17.81 9.72 23.12
CA ALA A 41 18.60 8.86 24.00
C ALA A 41 18.49 9.26 25.49
N SER A 42 18.20 10.54 25.76
CA SER A 42 18.02 11.08 27.11
C SER A 42 17.35 12.45 27.04
N GLU A 43 16.84 12.93 28.18
CA GLU A 43 16.25 14.27 28.33
C GLU A 43 17.26 15.42 28.15
N SER A 44 18.55 15.13 27.96
CA SER A 44 19.58 16.13 27.63
C SER A 44 20.13 15.93 26.21
N SER A 45 19.56 15.03 25.42
CA SER A 45 20.02 14.71 24.07
C SER A 45 19.55 15.76 23.05
N ALA A 46 20.52 16.42 22.42
CA ALA A 46 20.28 17.34 21.31
C ALA A 46 20.05 16.63 19.96
N ALA A 47 19.97 15.30 19.97
CA ALA A 47 19.65 14.45 18.84
C ALA A 47 18.48 13.51 19.17
N GLY A 48 17.65 13.24 18.16
CA GLY A 48 16.53 12.31 18.24
C GLY A 48 16.31 11.57 16.92
N ILE A 49 15.50 10.52 16.99
CA ILE A 49 15.03 9.76 15.84
C ILE A 49 13.54 10.06 15.68
N TYR A 50 13.22 10.74 14.59
CA TYR A 50 11.86 10.95 14.13
C TYR A 50 11.38 9.69 13.39
N THR A 51 10.15 9.27 13.64
CA THR A 51 9.44 8.23 12.90
C THR A 51 8.23 8.87 12.23
N ALA A 52 8.19 8.81 10.89
CA ALA A 52 7.11 9.37 10.11
C ALA A 52 5.78 8.63 10.37
N PRO A 53 4.65 9.34 10.40
CA PRO A 53 3.32 8.73 10.43
C PRO A 53 3.10 7.88 9.17
N LEU A 54 2.07 7.03 9.21
CA LEU A 54 1.71 6.17 8.08
C LEU A 54 0.96 6.91 6.96
N GLU A 55 0.61 8.17 7.19
CA GLU A 55 -0.07 9.02 6.21
C GLU A 55 0.85 10.15 5.73
N PRO A 56 0.88 10.45 4.42
CA PRO A 56 1.67 11.55 3.89
C PRO A 56 1.13 12.91 4.33
N GLY A 57 1.91 13.96 4.11
CA GLY A 57 1.55 15.35 4.37
C GLY A 57 2.58 16.07 5.25
N PRO A 58 2.38 17.37 5.50
CA PRO A 58 3.27 18.10 6.39
C PRO A 58 3.18 17.54 7.81
N ASP A 59 4.31 17.60 8.50
CA ASP A 59 4.43 17.41 9.95
C ASP A 59 5.41 18.46 10.48
N SER A 60 5.41 18.68 11.79
CA SER A 60 6.29 19.66 12.41
C SER A 60 6.99 19.05 13.61
N ILE A 61 8.30 19.30 13.71
CA ILE A 61 9.13 18.91 14.85
C ILE A 61 9.37 20.17 15.67
N THR A 62 8.94 20.14 16.92
CA THR A 62 9.18 21.19 17.91
C THR A 62 10.26 20.73 18.88
N LEU A 63 11.28 21.57 19.03
CA LEU A 63 12.34 21.42 20.02
C LEU A 63 12.18 22.52 21.07
N GLU A 64 11.98 22.12 22.32
CA GLU A 64 12.02 23.01 23.47
C GLU A 64 13.28 22.77 24.31
N VAL A 65 13.97 23.85 24.67
CA VAL A 65 15.10 23.82 25.59
C VAL A 65 14.71 24.54 26.86
N ARG A 66 14.84 23.85 27.99
CA ARG A 66 14.53 24.35 29.33
C ARG A 66 15.77 24.35 30.21
N SER A 67 15.84 25.30 31.14
CA SER A 67 16.85 25.32 32.20
C SER A 67 16.17 25.69 33.52
N GLY A 68 16.32 24.83 34.55
CA GLY A 68 15.62 24.99 35.83
C GLY A 68 14.09 25.04 35.69
N GLY A 69 13.53 24.25 34.77
CA GLY A 69 12.09 24.19 34.49
C GLY A 69 11.53 25.31 33.59
N LYS A 70 12.28 26.40 33.38
CA LYS A 70 11.87 27.51 32.52
C LYS A 70 12.23 27.25 31.05
N LEU A 71 11.29 27.46 30.13
CA LEU A 71 11.54 27.47 28.69
C LEU A 71 12.44 28.65 28.34
N ILE A 72 13.61 28.36 27.76
CA ILE A 72 14.61 29.36 27.38
C ILE A 72 14.78 29.50 25.86
N ALA A 73 14.43 28.46 25.10
CA ALA A 73 14.38 28.51 23.65
C ALA A 73 13.36 27.48 23.12
N SER A 74 12.69 27.82 22.02
CA SER A 74 11.89 26.89 21.25
C SER A 74 12.16 27.10 19.77
N LYS A 75 12.18 26.02 18.99
CA LYS A 75 12.30 26.09 17.54
C LYS A 75 11.42 25.02 16.92
N VAL A 76 10.70 25.42 15.88
CA VAL A 76 9.91 24.53 15.03
C VAL A 76 10.65 24.34 13.71
N ALA A 77 10.67 23.11 13.19
CA ALA A 77 11.06 22.84 11.83
C ALA A 77 9.97 22.01 11.15
N ALA A 78 9.62 22.42 9.94
CA ALA A 78 8.74 21.65 9.07
C ALA A 78 9.47 20.43 8.52
N ILE A 79 8.75 19.32 8.39
CA ILE A 79 9.18 18.13 7.69
C ILE A 79 8.04 17.67 6.77
N ASN A 80 8.39 17.31 5.53
CA ASN A 80 7.39 16.78 4.62
C ASN A 80 7.41 15.26 4.72
N VAL A 81 6.30 14.67 5.14
CA VAL A 81 6.11 13.22 5.08
C VAL A 81 5.67 12.87 3.66
N THR A 82 6.56 12.26 2.90
CA THR A 82 6.29 11.87 1.52
C THR A 82 5.69 10.48 1.49
N GLY A 83 4.91 10.16 0.45
CA GLY A 83 4.69 8.76 0.12
C GLY A 83 6.03 8.08 -0.15
N ALA A 84 6.10 6.76 0.04
CA ALA A 84 7.26 6.00 -0.43
C ALA A 84 7.46 6.26 -1.92
N ALA A 85 8.70 6.50 -2.37
CA ALA A 85 8.98 6.76 -3.77
C ALA A 85 8.55 5.55 -4.62
N GLY A 86 7.47 5.70 -5.38
CA GLY A 86 6.90 4.65 -6.23
C GLY A 86 5.38 4.65 -6.40
N VAL A 87 4.64 5.48 -5.67
CA VAL A 87 3.17 5.43 -5.68
C VAL A 87 2.63 6.84 -5.99
N MET A 88 2.02 6.99 -7.17
CA MET A 88 1.20 8.16 -7.46
C MET A 88 0.20 8.36 -6.33
N VAL A 89 0.15 9.56 -5.76
CA VAL A 89 -0.89 9.94 -4.80
C VAL A 89 -2.22 9.85 -5.55
N PRO A 90 -3.14 8.91 -5.20
CA PRO A 90 -4.51 9.02 -5.66
C PRO A 90 -5.06 10.36 -5.16
N PRO A 91 -5.86 11.09 -5.95
CA PRO A 91 -6.44 12.35 -5.52
C PRO A 91 -7.12 12.15 -4.16
N THR A 92 -6.71 12.97 -3.19
CA THR A 92 -7.23 13.00 -1.83
C THR A 92 -8.74 12.91 -1.86
N THR A 93 -9.28 11.92 -1.14
CA THR A 93 -10.71 11.70 -0.93
C THR A 93 -11.39 12.94 -0.37
N THR A 94 -11.92 13.77 -1.26
CA THR A 94 -13.01 14.69 -0.97
C THR A 94 -13.90 14.75 -2.20
N ASP A 95 -14.59 13.64 -2.50
CA ASP A 95 -15.85 13.62 -3.25
C ASP A 95 -16.36 12.17 -3.45
N ALA A 96 -16.57 11.43 -2.36
CA ALA A 96 -17.39 10.21 -2.38
C ALA A 96 -18.90 10.50 -2.60
N LYS A 97 -19.23 11.64 -3.23
CA LYS A 97 -20.56 12.07 -3.68
C LYS A 97 -20.64 12.32 -5.19
N SER A 98 -19.55 12.10 -5.93
CA SER A 98 -19.57 12.19 -7.39
C SER A 98 -20.06 10.87 -7.99
N SER A 99 -21.08 10.94 -8.85
CA SER A 99 -21.57 9.81 -9.66
C SER A 99 -20.67 9.49 -10.87
N GLN A 100 -19.53 10.19 -10.99
CA GLN A 100 -18.62 10.08 -12.12
C GLN A 100 -17.52 9.06 -11.85
N TRP A 101 -17.05 8.42 -12.92
CA TRP A 101 -15.89 7.53 -12.90
C TRP A 101 -14.62 8.37 -13.11
N PRO A 102 -13.83 8.68 -12.06
CA PRO A 102 -12.56 9.36 -12.23
C PRO A 102 -11.66 8.61 -13.22
N THR A 103 -10.85 9.34 -13.99
CA THR A 103 -9.95 8.75 -15.00
C THR A 103 -8.52 8.64 -14.48
N LEU A 104 -7.92 7.47 -14.68
CA LEU A 104 -6.50 7.20 -14.49
C LEU A 104 -5.82 7.01 -15.84
N GLN A 105 -4.61 7.54 -15.98
CA GLN A 105 -3.79 7.41 -17.18
C GLN A 105 -2.68 6.39 -16.95
N ALA A 106 -2.65 5.33 -17.74
CA ALA A 106 -1.59 4.32 -17.68
C ALA A 106 -0.22 4.93 -18.06
N PRO A 107 0.89 4.43 -17.48
CA PRO A 107 0.94 3.28 -16.58
C PRO A 107 0.52 3.63 -15.14
N ILE A 108 -0.21 2.71 -14.48
CA ILE A 108 -0.58 2.84 -13.06
C ILE A 108 -0.18 1.60 -12.27
N ASP A 109 0.23 1.81 -11.01
CA ASP A 109 0.34 0.74 -10.02
C ASP A 109 -1.03 0.50 -9.37
N VAL A 110 -1.52 -0.73 -9.40
CA VAL A 110 -2.82 -1.09 -8.82
C VAL A 110 -2.86 -0.80 -7.33
N THR A 111 -1.76 -1.07 -6.60
CA THR A 111 -1.70 -0.88 -5.14
C THR A 111 -1.72 0.58 -4.71
N ALA A 112 -1.51 1.51 -5.65
CA ALA A 112 -1.64 2.96 -5.44
C ALA A 112 -3.10 3.44 -5.36
N TYR A 113 -4.01 2.74 -6.04
CA TYR A 113 -5.38 3.22 -6.27
C TYR A 113 -6.46 2.25 -5.79
N TYR A 114 -6.14 0.97 -5.66
CA TYR A 114 -7.08 -0.09 -5.33
C TYR A 114 -6.66 -0.82 -4.05
N ILE A 115 -7.66 -1.17 -3.23
CA ILE A 115 -7.48 -1.73 -1.89
C ILE A 115 -7.86 -3.22 -1.93
N PRO A 116 -7.02 -4.13 -1.41
CA PRO A 116 -7.31 -5.57 -1.37
C PRO A 116 -8.39 -5.88 -0.32
N SER A 117 -9.64 -5.58 -0.67
CA SER A 117 -10.80 -5.57 0.24
C SER A 117 -11.93 -6.49 -0.23
N GLY A 118 -11.84 -6.98 -1.46
CA GLY A 118 -12.89 -7.79 -2.09
C GLY A 118 -12.74 -9.28 -1.81
N PHE A 119 -12.65 -9.69 -0.54
CA PHE A 119 -12.50 -11.10 -0.14
C PHE A 119 -13.74 -11.93 -0.51
N MET A 120 -13.50 -13.12 -1.06
CA MET A 120 -14.54 -14.03 -1.56
C MET A 120 -14.22 -15.48 -1.22
N GLY A 121 -15.23 -16.35 -1.34
CA GLY A 121 -15.08 -17.76 -1.03
C GLY A 121 -14.72 -17.91 0.45
N ASP A 122 -13.70 -18.70 0.75
CA ASP A 122 -13.08 -18.84 2.06
C ASP A 122 -12.18 -17.63 2.41
N GLY A 123 -12.64 -16.42 2.12
CA GLY A 123 -11.86 -15.18 2.28
C GLY A 123 -11.36 -14.98 3.71
N GLU A 124 -12.11 -15.46 4.70
CA GLU A 124 -11.75 -15.46 6.11
C GLU A 124 -10.55 -16.37 6.46
N GLN A 125 -10.15 -17.27 5.56
CA GLN A 125 -9.01 -18.17 5.72
C GLN A 125 -7.75 -17.64 5.00
N ILE A 126 -7.82 -16.43 4.45
CA ILE A 126 -6.73 -15.77 3.75
C ILE A 126 -6.05 -14.79 4.72
N THR A 127 -4.74 -14.93 4.86
CA THR A 127 -3.88 -13.94 5.52
C THR A 127 -3.15 -13.13 4.46
N LEU A 128 -3.29 -11.82 4.53
CA LEU A 128 -2.61 -10.85 3.68
C LEU A 128 -1.54 -10.12 4.49
N ASN A 129 -0.33 -10.05 3.95
CA ASN A 129 0.73 -9.14 4.40
C ASN A 129 1.24 -8.37 3.17
N ASP A 130 0.74 -7.15 2.99
CA ASP A 130 1.06 -6.23 1.89
C ASP A 130 2.35 -5.43 2.12
N ALA A 131 3.05 -5.66 3.24
CA ALA A 131 4.32 -5.02 3.60
C ALA A 131 5.43 -6.05 3.88
N TYR A 132 5.41 -7.20 3.21
CA TYR A 132 6.38 -8.27 3.42
C TYR A 132 7.76 -7.89 2.88
N ARG A 133 8.80 -7.96 3.72
CA ARG A 133 10.13 -7.41 3.42
C ARG A 133 11.16 -8.42 2.93
N GLU A 134 10.83 -9.71 2.96
CA GLU A 134 11.79 -10.75 2.59
C GLU A 134 11.69 -11.07 1.11
N ASP A 135 12.80 -10.92 0.38
CA ASP A 135 12.92 -11.24 -1.04
C ASP A 135 11.82 -10.62 -1.94
N PRO A 136 11.55 -9.30 -1.84
CA PRO A 136 10.66 -8.62 -2.77
C PRO A 136 11.27 -8.59 -4.18
N HIS A 137 10.42 -8.55 -5.21
CA HIS A 137 10.91 -8.35 -6.58
C HIS A 137 11.40 -6.91 -6.74
N SER A 138 10.59 -5.94 -6.31
CA SER A 138 10.92 -4.53 -6.23
C SER A 138 11.04 -4.09 -4.77
N PRO A 139 12.27 -3.99 -4.21
CA PRO A 139 12.46 -3.56 -2.83
C PRO A 139 11.79 -2.20 -2.52
N PRO A 140 11.23 -2.01 -1.31
CA PRO A 140 11.57 -2.75 -0.10
C PRO A 140 10.52 -3.77 0.39
N ILE A 141 9.38 -3.91 -0.29
CA ILE A 141 8.27 -4.76 0.13
C ILE A 141 7.63 -5.47 -1.06
N CYS A 142 7.03 -6.62 -0.82
CA CYS A 142 6.10 -7.28 -1.72
C CYS A 142 4.85 -7.73 -0.94
N THR A 143 3.85 -8.23 -1.64
CA THR A 143 2.65 -8.80 -1.02
C THR A 143 2.84 -10.29 -0.80
N LYS A 144 2.73 -10.76 0.45
CA LYS A 144 2.65 -12.18 0.81
C LYS A 144 1.20 -12.57 1.11
N ILE A 145 0.74 -13.62 0.46
CA ILE A 145 -0.60 -14.17 0.64
C ILE A 145 -0.47 -15.61 1.11
N THR A 146 -1.17 -15.94 2.20
CA THR A 146 -1.30 -17.31 2.69
C THR A 146 -2.77 -17.66 2.71
N TYR A 147 -3.15 -18.77 2.10
CA TYR A 147 -4.53 -19.23 2.08
C TYR A 147 -4.59 -20.69 2.55
N LYS A 148 -5.32 -20.91 3.65
CA LYS A 148 -5.70 -22.25 4.10
C LYS A 148 -7.07 -22.58 3.51
N ILE A 149 -7.15 -23.60 2.67
CA ILE A 149 -8.38 -23.91 1.95
C ILE A 149 -9.45 -24.35 2.94
N GLY A 150 -10.49 -23.52 3.06
CA GLY A 150 -11.61 -23.70 3.97
C GLY A 150 -12.71 -24.58 3.39
N PRO A 151 -13.88 -24.61 4.04
CA PRO A 151 -15.00 -25.46 3.67
C PRO A 151 -15.55 -25.21 2.26
N LYS A 152 -15.57 -23.96 1.78
CA LYS A 152 -16.08 -23.61 0.42
C LYS A 152 -15.14 -24.13 -0.66
N GLY A 153 -13.88 -24.39 -0.33
CA GLY A 153 -12.93 -25.05 -1.22
C GLY A 153 -12.37 -24.13 -2.30
N TRP A 154 -12.58 -22.82 -2.18
CA TRP A 154 -12.02 -21.79 -3.04
C TRP A 154 -11.98 -20.46 -2.31
N GLY A 155 -11.02 -19.61 -2.68
CA GLY A 155 -10.83 -18.31 -2.05
C GLY A 155 -10.02 -17.38 -2.93
N GLY A 156 -10.15 -16.09 -2.68
CA GLY A 156 -9.46 -15.04 -3.39
C GLY A 156 -9.92 -13.68 -2.90
N PHE A 157 -9.28 -12.62 -3.38
CA PHE A 157 -9.78 -11.27 -3.18
C PHE A 157 -9.50 -10.37 -4.39
N TYR A 158 -10.40 -9.40 -4.60
CA TYR A 158 -10.19 -8.29 -5.52
C TYR A 158 -9.41 -7.15 -4.84
N TYR A 159 -8.54 -6.51 -5.63
CA TYR A 159 -8.14 -5.11 -5.43
C TYR A 159 -9.27 -4.22 -5.96
N GLN A 160 -9.96 -3.52 -5.05
CA GLN A 160 -11.19 -2.76 -5.33
C GLN A 160 -11.02 -1.26 -5.10
N TYR A 161 -11.74 -0.47 -5.88
CA TYR A 161 -11.96 0.95 -5.60
C TYR A 161 -13.45 1.33 -5.71
N PRO A 162 -13.98 2.10 -4.74
CA PRO A 162 -13.46 2.21 -3.37
C PRO A 162 -13.32 0.85 -2.69
N GLU A 163 -12.77 0.81 -1.48
CA GLU A 163 -12.73 -0.44 -0.71
C GLU A 163 -14.14 -1.05 -0.54
N HIS A 164 -14.22 -2.37 -0.57
CA HIS A 164 -15.46 -3.13 -0.44
C HIS A 164 -16.54 -2.79 -1.47
N ASN A 165 -16.17 -2.20 -2.61
CA ASN A 165 -17.11 -1.84 -3.66
C ASN A 165 -17.49 -3.06 -4.51
N TRP A 166 -18.74 -3.50 -4.37
CA TRP A 166 -19.34 -4.59 -5.16
C TRP A 166 -20.32 -4.09 -6.23
N GLY A 167 -20.27 -2.80 -6.57
CA GLY A 167 -21.15 -2.17 -7.57
C GLY A 167 -22.10 -1.11 -7.03
N ASP A 168 -22.03 -0.81 -5.72
CA ASP A 168 -22.79 0.27 -5.11
C ASP A 168 -22.23 1.66 -5.50
N LEU A 169 -20.93 1.76 -5.76
CA LEU A 169 -20.23 2.98 -6.12
C LEU A 169 -19.52 2.85 -7.49
N PRO A 170 -19.26 3.95 -8.20
CA PRO A 170 -18.37 3.92 -9.37
C PRO A 170 -16.93 3.62 -8.94
N GLY A 171 -16.18 2.96 -9.84
CA GLY A 171 -14.74 2.78 -9.75
C GLY A 171 -13.97 3.83 -10.57
N TYR A 172 -12.83 3.45 -11.16
CA TYR A 172 -12.09 4.28 -12.10
C TYR A 172 -12.35 3.90 -13.57
N SER A 173 -12.15 4.87 -14.46
CA SER A 173 -11.86 4.65 -15.89
C SER A 173 -10.34 4.61 -16.06
N ILE A 174 -9.79 3.63 -16.78
CA ILE A 174 -8.35 3.53 -17.03
C ILE A 174 -8.11 3.74 -18.53
N GLN A 175 -7.29 4.73 -18.87
CA GLN A 175 -6.95 5.05 -20.26
C GLN A 175 -5.51 4.69 -20.58
N GLY A 176 -5.25 4.29 -21.83
CA GLY A 176 -3.92 4.02 -22.35
C GLY A 176 -3.37 2.61 -22.08
N ALA A 177 -3.95 1.87 -21.12
CA ALA A 177 -3.53 0.51 -20.83
C ALA A 177 -3.98 -0.49 -21.90
N LYS A 178 -3.10 -1.41 -22.25
CA LYS A 178 -3.33 -2.57 -23.12
C LYS A 178 -3.06 -3.88 -22.41
N LYS A 179 -2.54 -3.86 -21.19
CA LYS A 179 -2.27 -5.07 -20.41
C LYS A 179 -2.24 -4.79 -18.91
N VAL A 180 -2.38 -5.85 -18.12
CA VAL A 180 -1.94 -5.87 -16.72
C VAL A 180 -0.70 -6.74 -16.63
N THR A 181 0.40 -6.20 -16.12
CA THR A 181 1.59 -6.97 -15.76
C THR A 181 1.73 -7.07 -14.26
N PHE A 182 2.31 -8.18 -13.79
CA PHE A 182 2.58 -8.40 -12.38
C PHE A 182 3.66 -9.45 -12.22
N TRP A 183 4.38 -9.39 -11.11
CA TRP A 183 5.34 -10.42 -10.72
C TRP A 183 4.71 -11.35 -9.70
N ALA A 184 4.93 -12.65 -9.85
CA ALA A 184 4.48 -13.64 -8.89
C ALA A 184 5.50 -14.77 -8.70
N LYS A 185 5.53 -15.31 -7.48
CA LYS A 185 6.22 -16.57 -7.14
C LYS A 185 5.45 -17.34 -6.08
N GLY A 186 5.60 -18.65 -6.06
CA GLY A 186 5.13 -19.55 -5.01
C GLY A 186 6.19 -19.75 -3.92
N LEU A 187 5.77 -20.19 -2.73
CA LEU A 187 6.69 -20.61 -1.68
C LEU A 187 7.33 -21.97 -2.02
N GLU A 188 6.50 -22.91 -2.46
CA GLU A 188 6.87 -24.29 -2.79
C GLU A 188 7.16 -24.47 -4.29
N GLY A 189 6.54 -23.64 -5.14
CA GLY A 189 6.73 -23.67 -6.59
C GLY A 189 5.79 -24.61 -7.34
N ASP A 190 4.68 -24.98 -6.71
CA ASP A 190 3.60 -25.77 -7.31
C ASP A 190 2.20 -25.22 -6.97
N GLU A 191 2.13 -24.05 -6.34
CA GLU A 191 0.90 -23.33 -6.07
C GLU A 191 0.22 -22.94 -7.39
N VAL A 192 -1.04 -23.34 -7.56
CA VAL A 192 -1.82 -23.05 -8.76
C VAL A 192 -2.83 -21.94 -8.48
N VAL A 193 -2.67 -20.81 -9.13
CA VAL A 193 -3.49 -19.60 -8.93
C VAL A 193 -4.03 -19.11 -10.27
N GLU A 194 -5.30 -18.69 -10.30
CA GLU A 194 -5.90 -18.00 -11.46
C GLU A 194 -5.87 -16.49 -11.22
N PHE A 195 -5.40 -15.72 -12.19
CA PHE A 195 -5.35 -14.26 -12.13
C PHE A 195 -6.25 -13.62 -13.18
N LYS A 196 -6.95 -12.54 -12.81
CA LYS A 196 -7.90 -11.83 -13.69
C LYS A 196 -7.86 -10.32 -13.45
N ALA A 197 -8.40 -9.59 -14.41
CA ALA A 197 -8.68 -8.16 -14.33
C ALA A 197 -10.15 -7.90 -14.68
N GLY A 198 -10.80 -6.99 -13.95
CA GLY A 198 -12.26 -6.78 -14.02
C GLY A 198 -13.06 -7.95 -13.47
N GLY A 199 -14.38 -7.94 -13.70
CA GLY A 199 -15.28 -9.04 -13.36
C GLY A 199 -16.25 -8.80 -12.20
N ILE A 200 -16.26 -7.64 -11.55
CA ILE A 200 -17.28 -7.29 -10.57
C ILE A 200 -18.58 -6.93 -11.30
N ARG A 201 -19.51 -7.89 -11.34
CA ARG A 201 -20.80 -7.78 -12.04
C ARG A 201 -21.92 -8.35 -11.19
N ASP A 202 -22.49 -7.51 -10.33
CA ASP A 202 -23.79 -7.77 -9.71
C ASP A 202 -24.87 -7.01 -10.50
N PHE A 203 -25.71 -7.75 -11.23
CA PHE A 203 -26.76 -7.16 -12.07
C PHE A 203 -27.89 -6.49 -11.27
N THR A 204 -27.92 -6.68 -9.95
CA THR A 204 -28.84 -5.96 -9.05
C THR A 204 -28.29 -4.58 -8.64
N LYS A 205 -27.01 -4.31 -8.94
CA LYS A 205 -26.30 -3.09 -8.58
C LYS A 205 -26.15 -2.13 -9.76
N LYS A 206 -25.95 -0.86 -9.42
CA LYS A 206 -25.90 0.25 -10.39
C LYS A 206 -24.60 0.26 -11.20
N HIS A 207 -23.49 -0.12 -10.60
CA HIS A 207 -22.15 -0.07 -11.20
C HIS A 207 -21.60 -1.49 -11.40
N GLN A 208 -20.93 -1.71 -12.52
CA GLN A 208 -20.38 -3.00 -12.92
C GLN A 208 -19.12 -2.77 -13.75
N ASP A 209 -18.19 -3.73 -13.70
CA ASP A 209 -17.03 -3.76 -14.57
C ASP A 209 -17.43 -3.96 -16.03
N SER A 210 -16.88 -3.10 -16.88
CA SER A 210 -17.09 -3.13 -18.34
C SER A 210 -16.41 -4.32 -19.03
N PHE A 211 -15.44 -4.97 -18.37
CA PHE A 211 -14.65 -6.06 -18.92
C PHE A 211 -14.39 -7.16 -17.88
N LEU A 212 -13.91 -8.31 -18.36
CA LEU A 212 -13.36 -9.40 -17.56
C LEU A 212 -12.38 -10.17 -18.45
N VAL A 213 -11.11 -10.22 -18.06
CA VAL A 213 -10.10 -11.04 -18.73
C VAL A 213 -9.38 -11.89 -17.70
N SER A 214 -9.21 -13.18 -17.99
CA SER A 214 -8.47 -14.13 -17.16
C SER A 214 -7.20 -14.57 -17.88
N LEU A 215 -6.08 -14.63 -17.15
CA LEU A 215 -4.86 -15.32 -17.60
C LEU A 215 -5.04 -16.85 -17.59
N GLY A 216 -6.10 -17.35 -16.95
CA GLY A 216 -6.25 -18.75 -16.62
C GLY A 216 -5.40 -19.14 -15.42
N ARG A 217 -5.36 -20.45 -15.14
CA ARG A 217 -4.63 -21.01 -14.02
C ARG A 217 -3.16 -21.13 -14.37
N VAL A 218 -2.31 -20.69 -13.45
CA VAL A 218 -0.87 -20.72 -13.58
C VAL A 218 -0.30 -21.47 -12.39
N ALA A 219 0.61 -22.41 -12.65
CA ALA A 219 1.48 -22.99 -11.61
C ALA A 219 2.65 -22.04 -11.39
N LEU A 220 2.77 -21.50 -10.17
CA LEU A 220 3.80 -20.54 -9.82
C LEU A 220 5.14 -21.23 -9.59
N THR A 221 6.23 -20.57 -9.98
CA THR A 221 7.60 -21.02 -9.70
C THR A 221 8.11 -20.47 -8.38
N ARG A 222 9.18 -21.06 -7.81
CA ARG A 222 9.84 -20.54 -6.59
C ARG A 222 10.59 -19.23 -6.80
N THR A 223 10.90 -18.91 -8.05
CA THR A 223 11.54 -17.65 -8.46
C THR A 223 10.50 -16.71 -9.01
N TRP A 224 10.74 -15.41 -8.82
CA TRP A 224 9.93 -14.35 -9.42
C TRP A 224 9.86 -14.52 -10.94
N LYS A 225 8.63 -14.47 -11.46
CA LYS A 225 8.34 -14.46 -12.89
C LYS A 225 7.28 -13.40 -13.17
N GLN A 226 7.46 -12.68 -14.27
CA GLN A 226 6.46 -11.74 -14.75
C GLN A 226 5.36 -12.47 -15.52
N TYR A 227 4.12 -12.05 -15.29
CA TYR A 227 2.92 -12.50 -15.97
C TYR A 227 2.20 -11.31 -16.58
N GLU A 228 1.38 -11.60 -17.59
CA GLU A 228 0.68 -10.57 -18.37
C GLU A 228 -0.75 -11.02 -18.68
N ILE A 229 -1.73 -10.17 -18.38
CA ILE A 229 -3.11 -10.28 -18.85
C ILE A 229 -3.27 -9.29 -20.01
N ASP A 230 -3.54 -9.80 -21.21
CA ASP A 230 -3.78 -8.97 -22.40
C ASP A 230 -5.15 -8.27 -22.30
N LEU A 231 -5.15 -6.94 -22.32
CA LEU A 231 -6.35 -6.10 -22.32
C LEU A 231 -6.60 -5.43 -23.69
N SER A 232 -5.91 -5.87 -24.74
CA SER A 232 -6.06 -5.30 -26.08
C SER A 232 -7.52 -5.33 -26.53
N GLY A 233 -8.05 -4.15 -26.87
CA GLY A 233 -9.43 -3.98 -27.32
C GLY A 233 -10.50 -4.08 -26.24
N GLN A 234 -10.13 -4.21 -24.96
CA GLN A 234 -11.08 -4.16 -23.86
C GLN A 234 -11.55 -2.73 -23.57
N ASP A 235 -12.81 -2.60 -23.14
CA ASP A 235 -13.33 -1.36 -22.58
C ASP A 235 -12.92 -1.27 -21.10
N LEU A 236 -12.06 -0.31 -20.79
CA LEU A 236 -11.58 -0.03 -19.43
C LEU A 236 -12.24 1.21 -18.82
N SER A 237 -13.39 1.63 -19.36
CA SER A 237 -14.12 2.82 -18.87
C SER A 237 -14.75 2.64 -17.49
N LYS A 238 -14.91 1.37 -17.06
CA LYS A 238 -15.50 1.01 -15.77
C LYS A 238 -14.71 -0.12 -15.12
N VAL A 239 -13.85 0.24 -14.16
CA VAL A 239 -12.97 -0.64 -13.39
C VAL A 239 -13.14 -0.42 -11.88
N ILE A 240 -14.00 -1.24 -11.28
CA ILE A 240 -14.20 -1.43 -9.84
C ILE A 240 -13.15 -2.39 -9.31
N GLY A 241 -13.00 -3.55 -9.95
CA GLY A 241 -12.04 -4.60 -9.58
C GLY A 241 -10.85 -4.61 -10.54
N ALA A 242 -9.75 -3.97 -10.17
CA ALA A 242 -8.58 -3.86 -11.03
C ALA A 242 -7.85 -5.21 -11.22
N PHE A 243 -7.71 -5.98 -10.15
CA PHE A 243 -6.97 -7.23 -10.17
C PHE A 243 -7.56 -8.21 -9.17
N VAL A 244 -7.58 -9.48 -9.51
CA VAL A 244 -8.03 -10.56 -8.62
C VAL A 244 -7.19 -11.80 -8.84
N TRP A 245 -6.95 -12.50 -7.75
CA TRP A 245 -6.49 -13.86 -7.76
C TRP A 245 -7.55 -14.77 -7.15
N VAL A 246 -7.62 -16.01 -7.64
CA VAL A 246 -8.47 -17.06 -7.07
C VAL A 246 -7.69 -18.37 -7.05
N ALA A 247 -7.80 -19.12 -5.95
CA ALA A 247 -7.30 -20.48 -5.83
C ALA A 247 -8.43 -21.41 -5.37
N SER A 248 -8.32 -22.69 -5.73
CA SER A 248 -9.30 -23.71 -5.33
C SER A 248 -8.62 -25.01 -4.90
N ARG A 249 -9.36 -25.80 -4.12
CA ARG A 249 -8.95 -27.13 -3.64
C ARG A 249 -8.62 -28.08 -4.79
N ALA A 250 -9.41 -28.02 -5.86
CA ALA A 250 -9.22 -28.87 -7.03
C ALA A 250 -7.85 -28.65 -7.69
N ALA A 251 -7.33 -27.41 -7.67
CA ALA A 251 -6.02 -27.07 -8.21
C ALA A 251 -4.88 -27.18 -7.18
N ASN A 252 -5.21 -27.13 -5.88
CA ASN A 252 -4.24 -27.16 -4.77
C ASN A 252 -4.66 -28.23 -3.73
N PRO A 253 -4.43 -29.54 -4.01
CA PRO A 253 -4.92 -30.63 -3.18
C PRO A 253 -4.27 -30.71 -1.79
N LYS A 254 -3.13 -30.04 -1.57
CA LYS A 254 -2.47 -29.90 -0.26
C LYS A 254 -3.31 -29.12 0.76
N GLY A 255 -4.36 -28.43 0.31
CA GLY A 255 -5.28 -27.71 1.20
C GLY A 255 -4.73 -26.39 1.76
N HIS A 256 -3.56 -25.95 1.30
CA HIS A 256 -2.98 -24.66 1.63
C HIS A 256 -2.04 -24.21 0.52
N LEU A 257 -1.82 -22.91 0.41
CA LEU A 257 -0.83 -22.31 -0.49
C LEU A 257 -0.33 -20.98 0.08
N THR A 258 0.94 -20.68 -0.21
CA THR A 258 1.54 -19.37 0.05
C THR A 258 2.20 -18.87 -1.22
N PHE A 259 1.87 -17.66 -1.64
CA PHE A 259 2.49 -17.05 -2.81
C PHE A 259 2.66 -15.55 -2.61
N TYR A 260 3.42 -14.97 -3.52
CA TYR A 260 3.86 -13.59 -3.43
C TYR A 260 3.50 -12.85 -4.72
N LEU A 261 3.13 -11.59 -4.58
CA LEU A 261 2.83 -10.68 -5.67
C LEU A 261 3.66 -9.40 -5.52
N ASP A 262 4.04 -8.82 -6.66
CA ASP A 262 4.73 -7.54 -6.71
C ASP A 262 4.42 -6.82 -8.03
N ASP A 263 4.59 -5.50 -8.06
CA ASP A 263 4.48 -4.64 -9.24
C ASP A 263 3.23 -4.92 -10.11
N ILE A 264 2.04 -4.95 -9.51
CA ILE A 264 0.79 -5.13 -10.26
C ILE A 264 0.47 -3.82 -10.98
N ARG A 265 0.61 -3.79 -12.31
CA ARG A 265 0.54 -2.56 -13.11
C ARG A 265 -0.37 -2.70 -14.32
N TYR A 266 -1.14 -1.66 -14.60
CA TYR A 266 -1.74 -1.46 -15.92
C TYR A 266 -0.75 -0.69 -16.79
N GLU A 267 -0.48 -1.20 -18.00
CA GLU A 267 0.51 -0.66 -18.95
C GLU A 267 -0.04 -0.56 -20.36
#